data_AF-A0A3S1ZVH7-F1
#
_entry.id   AF-A0A3S1ZVH7-F1
#
_cell.length_a   1.000
_cell.length_b   1.000
_cell.length_c   1.000
_cell.angle_alpha   90.00
_cell.angle_beta   90.00
_cell.angle_gamma   90.00
#
_symmetry.space_group_name_H-M   'P 1'
#
loop_
_entity.id
_entity.type
_entity.pdbx_description
1 polymer ?
#
loop_
_entity_poly.entity_id
_entity_poly.type
_entity_poly.pdbx_seq_one_letter_code
_entity_poly.pdbx_strand_id
1 'polypeptide(L)'
;DALLGYYSFDAGATFVEGTWAAIKSSYDVALTAAALVKGGERTAFALCRPPGHHAGAAFMGGYCFINNAAVVAQWFRDQGARRVSILDVDYHHGNGTQEIFYRRGDIQVLNLHGDPMVEYPFFLGHADERGEGEGEGFNVNYPMPFGTDWDGWSASLEDACGKLTAYAPDVVIVSLGVDTFEKDPISQFKLKSVDYPKIGRRIARLGLPTLFVMEGGYAVEEIGINAVGVLTGFEDR
;
A
#
# COMPACT_ATOMS: atom_id res chain seq x y z
N ASP A 1 -3.93 -29.00 -14.74
CA ASP A 1 -4.64 -28.27 -15.80
C ASP A 1 -5.61 -27.17 -15.30
N ALA A 2 -5.40 -26.58 -14.11
CA ALA A 2 -6.23 -25.48 -13.59
C ALA A 2 -5.41 -24.39 -12.88
N LEU A 3 -4.12 -24.26 -13.26
CA LEU A 3 -3.16 -23.41 -12.54
C LEU A 3 -3.54 -21.93 -12.58
N LEU A 4 -4.12 -21.44 -13.68
CA LEU A 4 -4.53 -20.05 -13.78
C LEU A 4 -5.56 -19.70 -12.70
N GLY A 5 -6.61 -20.52 -12.55
CA GLY A 5 -7.60 -20.32 -11.49
C GLY A 5 -7.03 -20.56 -10.10
N TYR A 6 -6.15 -21.54 -9.93
CA TYR A 6 -5.51 -21.83 -8.63
C TYR A 6 -4.65 -20.66 -8.11
N TYR A 7 -3.94 -19.98 -9.00
CA TYR A 7 -3.09 -18.84 -8.68
C TYR A 7 -3.77 -17.48 -8.88
N SER A 8 -5.10 -17.43 -8.95
CA SER A 8 -5.90 -16.21 -9.18
C SER A 8 -6.89 -15.99 -8.05
N PHE A 9 -6.86 -14.80 -7.45
CA PHE A 9 -7.90 -14.31 -6.53
C PHE A 9 -9.15 -13.85 -7.29
N ASP A 10 -8.95 -13.33 -8.50
CA ASP A 10 -10.00 -12.86 -9.41
C ASP A 10 -9.63 -13.14 -10.89
N ALA A 11 -10.47 -12.63 -11.79
CA ALA A 11 -10.26 -12.71 -13.25
C ALA A 11 -9.79 -11.37 -13.89
N GLY A 12 -9.45 -10.35 -13.09
CA GLY A 12 -9.01 -9.03 -13.53
C GLY A 12 -7.51 -8.95 -13.85
N ALA A 13 -6.67 -9.78 -13.22
CA ALA A 13 -5.25 -9.89 -13.55
C ALA A 13 -5.04 -10.83 -14.76
N THR A 14 -4.84 -10.26 -15.95
CA THR A 14 -4.66 -11.02 -17.20
C THR A 14 -3.23 -11.00 -17.72
N PHE A 15 -2.84 -12.06 -18.43
CA PHE A 15 -1.53 -12.17 -19.08
C PHE A 15 -1.64 -11.89 -20.57
N VAL A 16 -0.77 -11.01 -21.06
CA VAL A 16 -0.51 -10.79 -22.48
C VAL A 16 1.00 -10.86 -22.74
N GLU A 17 1.39 -10.77 -24.01
CA GLU A 17 2.80 -10.63 -24.35
C GLU A 17 3.39 -9.40 -23.64
N GLY A 18 4.55 -9.59 -22.99
CA GLY A 18 5.23 -8.53 -22.24
C GLY A 18 4.84 -8.40 -20.76
N THR A 19 3.75 -9.03 -20.30
CA THR A 19 3.31 -8.94 -18.88
C THR A 19 4.44 -9.32 -17.91
N TRP A 20 5.14 -10.43 -18.15
CA TRP A 20 6.25 -10.84 -17.27
C TRP A 20 7.41 -9.84 -17.24
N ALA A 21 7.78 -9.26 -18.39
CA ALA A 21 8.84 -8.26 -18.44
C ALA A 21 8.46 -7.00 -17.64
N ALA A 22 7.20 -6.56 -17.74
CA ALA A 22 6.69 -5.44 -16.97
C ALA A 22 6.68 -5.74 -15.46
N ILE A 23 6.20 -6.92 -15.06
CA ILE A 23 6.23 -7.39 -13.66
C ILE A 23 7.66 -7.34 -13.11
N LYS A 24 8.64 -7.87 -13.86
CA LYS A 24 10.04 -7.88 -13.45
C LYS A 24 10.61 -6.48 -13.31
N SER A 25 10.31 -5.57 -14.25
CA SER A 25 10.75 -4.18 -14.13
C SER A 25 10.12 -3.46 -12.93
N SER A 26 8.86 -3.73 -12.60
CA SER A 26 8.18 -3.14 -11.44
C SER A 26 8.84 -3.57 -10.13
N TYR A 27 9.16 -4.86 -10.03
CA TYR A 27 9.93 -5.45 -8.93
C TYR A 27 11.32 -4.81 -8.80
N ASP A 28 12.06 -4.65 -9.91
CA ASP A 28 13.40 -4.07 -9.90
C ASP A 28 13.39 -2.58 -9.50
N VAL A 29 12.35 -1.83 -9.90
CA VAL A 29 12.13 -0.43 -9.48
C VAL A 29 11.96 -0.36 -7.96
N ALA A 30 11.14 -1.24 -7.38
CA ALA A 30 10.91 -1.28 -5.93
C ALA A 30 12.21 -1.54 -5.16
N LEU A 31 12.98 -2.56 -5.57
CA LEU A 31 14.26 -2.89 -4.92
C LEU A 31 15.31 -1.80 -5.08
N THR A 32 15.35 -1.13 -6.25
CA THR A 32 16.26 0.00 -6.46
C THR A 32 15.96 1.13 -5.47
N ALA A 33 14.69 1.48 -5.31
CA ALA A 33 14.26 2.52 -4.36
C ALA A 33 14.52 2.11 -2.90
N ALA A 34 14.30 0.83 -2.54
CA ALA A 34 14.64 0.31 -1.21
C ALA A 34 16.15 0.41 -0.92
N ALA A 35 17.00 0.10 -1.91
CA ALA A 35 18.45 0.23 -1.79
C ALA A 35 18.90 1.69 -1.57
N LEU A 36 18.25 2.66 -2.22
CA LEU A 36 18.51 4.09 -1.98
C LEU A 36 18.20 4.49 -0.54
N VAL A 37 17.02 4.12 -0.03
CA VAL A 37 16.62 4.42 1.36
C VAL A 37 17.56 3.73 2.36
N LYS A 38 17.92 2.46 2.13
CA LYS A 38 18.90 1.74 2.96
C LYS A 38 20.29 2.38 2.92
N GLY A 39 20.64 3.00 1.79
CA GLY A 39 21.89 3.72 1.56
C GLY A 39 21.99 5.08 2.25
N GLY A 40 20.89 5.57 2.84
CA GLY A 40 20.86 6.80 3.64
C GLY A 40 19.95 7.89 3.08
N GLU A 41 19.31 7.67 1.92
CA GLU A 41 18.27 8.59 1.46
C GLU A 41 17.09 8.59 2.42
N ARG A 42 16.59 9.78 2.75
CA ARG A 42 15.43 9.91 3.66
C ARG A 42 14.18 9.25 3.06
N THR A 43 14.02 9.37 1.74
CA THR A 43 12.91 8.81 1.00
C THR A 43 13.29 8.46 -0.42
N ALA A 44 12.53 7.57 -1.02
CA ALA A 44 12.54 7.29 -2.45
C ALA A 44 11.12 6.97 -2.92
N PHE A 45 10.86 7.20 -4.21
CA PHE A 45 9.61 6.82 -4.85
C PHE A 45 9.85 5.75 -5.90
N ALA A 46 9.35 4.54 -5.62
CA ALA A 46 9.24 3.46 -6.56
C ALA A 46 7.97 3.63 -7.40
N LEU A 47 8.11 4.19 -8.60
CA LEU A 47 7.02 4.32 -9.57
C LEU A 47 6.72 2.96 -10.23
N CYS A 48 6.24 2.02 -9.43
CA CYS A 48 5.92 0.66 -9.82
C CYS A 48 4.71 0.61 -10.78
N ARG A 49 4.82 -0.22 -11.82
CA ARG A 49 3.71 -0.61 -12.70
C ARG A 49 4.06 -1.92 -13.41
N PRO A 50 3.26 -3.00 -13.26
CA PRO A 50 1.99 -3.10 -12.54
C PRO A 50 2.11 -2.92 -11.02
N PRO A 51 0.99 -2.60 -10.32
CA PRO A 51 0.93 -2.50 -8.86
C PRO A 51 1.11 -3.87 -8.19
N GLY A 52 1.10 -3.92 -6.86
CA GLY A 52 1.48 -5.11 -6.10
C GLY A 52 0.59 -5.52 -4.93
N HIS A 53 -0.10 -4.62 -4.24
CA HIS A 53 -0.67 -4.91 -2.91
C HIS A 53 -1.75 -6.02 -2.85
N HIS A 54 -2.37 -6.37 -3.99
CA HIS A 54 -3.34 -7.47 -4.08
C HIS A 54 -2.71 -8.83 -4.37
N ALA A 55 -1.42 -8.91 -4.69
CA ALA A 55 -0.74 -10.19 -4.90
C ALA A 55 -0.37 -10.81 -3.54
N GLY A 56 -0.86 -12.03 -3.28
CA GLY A 56 -0.50 -12.83 -2.12
C GLY A 56 0.72 -13.72 -2.38
N ALA A 57 1.07 -14.57 -1.43
CA ALA A 57 2.20 -15.51 -1.55
C ALA A 57 2.00 -16.53 -2.69
N ALA A 58 0.75 -16.87 -3.01
CA ALA A 58 0.39 -17.86 -4.01
C ALA A 58 -0.83 -17.45 -4.85
N PHE A 59 -1.10 -16.16 -5.02
CA PHE A 59 -2.13 -15.70 -5.96
C PHE A 59 -1.86 -14.30 -6.49
N MET A 60 -2.32 -14.05 -7.72
CA MET A 60 -2.45 -12.72 -8.34
C MET A 60 -3.89 -12.23 -8.28
N GLY A 61 -4.13 -10.94 -8.42
CA GLY A 61 -5.46 -10.32 -8.41
C GLY A 61 -5.38 -8.80 -8.45
N GLY A 62 -6.46 -8.11 -8.77
CA GLY A 62 -6.54 -6.65 -8.75
C GLY A 62 -5.40 -5.97 -9.53
N TYR A 63 -5.10 -6.47 -10.73
CA TYR A 63 -3.99 -6.02 -11.58
C TYR A 63 -2.57 -6.30 -11.05
N CYS A 64 -2.45 -6.91 -9.87
CA CYS A 64 -1.20 -7.19 -9.16
C CYS A 64 -0.72 -8.63 -9.39
N PHE A 65 0.59 -8.81 -9.55
CA PHE A 65 1.21 -10.12 -9.82
C PHE A 65 2.37 -10.46 -8.87
N ILE A 66 3.17 -9.45 -8.49
CA ILE A 66 4.18 -9.52 -7.44
C ILE A 66 3.89 -8.37 -6.49
N ASN A 67 3.88 -8.68 -5.19
CA ASN A 67 3.66 -7.67 -4.17
C ASN A 67 4.93 -6.86 -3.92
N ASN A 68 5.06 -5.74 -4.62
CA ASN A 68 6.26 -4.89 -4.57
C ASN A 68 6.51 -4.37 -3.14
N ALA A 69 5.47 -3.93 -2.43
CA ALA A 69 5.56 -3.47 -1.04
C ALA A 69 6.02 -4.59 -0.09
N ALA A 70 5.46 -5.79 -0.22
CA ALA A 70 5.88 -6.94 0.57
C ALA A 70 7.31 -7.38 0.27
N VAL A 71 7.72 -7.37 -1.01
CA VAL A 71 9.09 -7.66 -1.43
C VAL A 71 10.08 -6.72 -0.76
N VAL A 72 9.85 -5.41 -0.82
CA VAL A 72 10.78 -4.44 -0.22
C VAL A 72 10.74 -4.47 1.31
N ALA A 73 9.58 -4.77 1.91
CA ALA A 73 9.49 -5.00 3.34
C ALA A 73 10.37 -6.16 3.78
N GLN A 74 10.25 -7.31 3.12
CA GLN A 74 11.09 -8.47 3.40
C GLN A 74 12.57 -8.15 3.13
N TRP A 75 12.88 -7.46 2.04
CA TRP A 75 14.25 -7.06 1.73
C TRP A 75 14.86 -6.20 2.85
N PHE A 76 14.13 -5.23 3.42
CA PHE A 76 14.62 -4.46 4.56
C PHE A 76 14.88 -5.34 5.80
N ARG A 77 14.04 -6.35 6.07
CA ARG A 77 14.29 -7.35 7.13
C ARG A 77 15.62 -8.06 6.87
N ASP A 78 15.83 -8.52 5.64
CA ASP A 78 17.05 -9.24 5.24
C ASP A 78 18.30 -8.33 5.31
N GLN A 79 18.12 -7.01 5.15
CA GLN A 79 19.17 -6.00 5.33
C GLN A 79 19.35 -5.53 6.79
N GLY A 80 18.72 -6.21 7.75
CA GLY A 80 18.95 -5.99 9.18
C GLY A 80 18.05 -4.98 9.85
N ALA A 81 16.99 -4.50 9.19
CA ALA A 81 15.88 -3.88 9.95
C ALA A 81 15.38 -4.89 10.99
N ARG A 82 14.86 -4.43 12.13
CA ARG A 82 14.23 -5.23 13.21
C ARG A 82 12.71 -5.15 13.18
N ARG A 83 12.15 -4.05 12.68
CA ARG A 83 10.71 -3.85 12.47
C ARG A 83 10.46 -3.01 11.23
N VAL A 84 9.47 -3.37 10.44
CA VAL A 84 9.04 -2.63 9.24
C VAL A 84 7.54 -2.38 9.33
N SER A 85 7.08 -1.18 9.00
CA SER A 85 5.64 -0.93 8.83
C SER A 85 5.32 -0.72 7.36
N ILE A 86 4.24 -1.34 6.90
CA ILE A 86 3.59 -1.04 5.63
C ILE A 86 2.31 -0.27 5.95
N LEU A 87 2.23 0.96 5.45
CA LEU A 87 1.05 1.81 5.51
C LEU A 87 0.44 1.85 4.11
N ASP A 88 -0.67 1.16 3.91
CA ASP A 88 -1.41 1.17 2.67
C ASP A 88 -2.48 2.27 2.70
N VAL A 89 -2.34 3.23 1.77
CA VAL A 89 -3.24 4.39 1.60
C VAL A 89 -3.99 4.34 0.27
N ASP A 90 -3.85 3.25 -0.49
CA ASP A 90 -4.69 2.95 -1.65
C ASP A 90 -6.16 2.81 -1.23
N TYR A 91 -7.09 3.12 -2.14
CA TYR A 91 -8.52 3.01 -1.84
C TYR A 91 -8.95 1.56 -1.53
N HIS A 92 -8.30 0.57 -2.12
CA HIS A 92 -8.63 -0.84 -1.93
C HIS A 92 -7.79 -1.47 -0.83
N HIS A 93 -8.33 -2.49 -0.17
CA HIS A 93 -7.58 -3.24 0.83
C HIS A 93 -6.42 -4.00 0.18
N GLY A 94 -5.20 -3.80 0.68
CA GLY A 94 -4.00 -4.58 0.32
C GLY A 94 -4.04 -6.02 0.83
N ASN A 95 -5.03 -6.81 0.40
CA ASN A 95 -5.29 -8.18 0.88
C ASN A 95 -4.10 -9.14 0.68
N GLY A 96 -3.33 -8.97 -0.39
CA GLY A 96 -2.11 -9.74 -0.61
C GLY A 96 -1.04 -9.40 0.43
N THR A 97 -0.85 -8.11 0.70
CA THR A 97 0.10 -7.64 1.72
C THR A 97 -0.29 -8.15 3.11
N GLN A 98 -1.58 -8.05 3.45
CA GLN A 98 -2.12 -8.61 4.69
C GLN A 98 -1.85 -10.12 4.79
N GLU A 99 -2.16 -10.90 3.75
CA GLU A 99 -1.98 -12.35 3.76
C GLU A 99 -0.52 -12.77 3.99
N ILE A 100 0.42 -12.13 3.30
CA ILE A 100 1.84 -12.45 3.38
C ILE A 100 2.40 -12.27 4.80
N PHE A 101 1.91 -11.28 5.55
CA PHE A 101 2.43 -10.93 6.88
C PHE A 101 1.49 -11.26 8.04
N TYR A 102 0.34 -11.88 7.80
CA TYR A 102 -0.74 -12.04 8.79
C TYR A 102 -0.30 -12.68 10.12
N ARG A 103 0.69 -13.58 10.06
CA ARG A 103 1.22 -14.33 11.21
C ARG A 103 2.50 -13.76 11.81
N ARG A 104 2.92 -12.57 11.39
CA ARG A 104 4.24 -12.01 11.66
C ARG A 104 4.15 -10.71 12.45
N GLY A 105 4.88 -10.62 13.57
CA GLY A 105 4.98 -9.39 14.36
C GLY A 105 6.17 -8.50 13.99
N ASP A 106 7.05 -8.97 13.10
CA ASP A 106 8.22 -8.24 12.63
C ASP A 106 7.93 -7.30 11.45
N ILE A 107 6.71 -7.39 10.90
CA ILE A 107 6.17 -6.48 9.90
C ILE A 107 4.74 -6.09 10.33
N GLN A 108 4.48 -4.80 10.51
CA GLN A 108 3.15 -4.26 10.78
C GLN A 108 2.48 -3.83 9.47
N VAL A 109 1.21 -4.20 9.28
CA VAL A 109 0.40 -3.81 8.11
C VAL A 109 -0.78 -2.96 8.58
N LEU A 110 -0.91 -1.76 8.04
CA LEU A 110 -1.97 -0.79 8.33
C LEU A 110 -2.66 -0.42 7.02
N ASN A 111 -3.95 -0.73 6.86
CA ASN A 111 -4.66 -0.52 5.59
C ASN A 111 -5.83 0.46 5.76
N LEU A 112 -5.85 1.55 5.00
CA LEU A 112 -6.98 2.48 4.93
C LEU A 112 -7.72 2.29 3.62
N HIS A 113 -8.96 1.84 3.64
CA HIS A 113 -9.62 1.42 2.40
C HIS A 113 -11.15 1.49 2.48
N GLY A 114 -11.81 1.35 1.33
CA GLY A 114 -13.26 1.19 1.24
C GLY A 114 -13.75 -0.05 1.99
N ASP A 115 -14.99 -0.01 2.47
CA ASP A 115 -15.62 -1.14 3.16
C ASP A 115 -15.69 -2.37 2.23
N PRO A 116 -15.01 -3.48 2.55
CA PRO A 116 -14.99 -4.67 1.70
C PRO A 116 -16.37 -5.32 1.58
N MET A 117 -17.36 -4.97 2.40
CA MET A 117 -18.74 -5.45 2.17
C MET A 117 -19.33 -5.00 0.82
N VAL A 118 -18.81 -3.91 0.25
CA VAL A 118 -19.29 -3.33 -1.00
C VAL A 118 -18.18 -2.99 -2.00
N GLU A 119 -16.92 -3.25 -1.66
CA GLU A 119 -15.76 -2.90 -2.47
C GLU A 119 -14.77 -4.06 -2.61
N TYR A 120 -14.05 -4.11 -3.73
CA TYR A 120 -12.96 -5.08 -3.90
C TYR A 120 -11.92 -4.89 -2.78
N PRO A 121 -11.44 -5.97 -2.11
CA PRO A 121 -11.42 -7.38 -2.53
C PRO A 121 -12.55 -8.26 -1.97
N PHE A 122 -13.57 -7.68 -1.35
CA PHE A 122 -14.79 -8.33 -0.83
C PHE A 122 -14.65 -9.31 0.35
N PHE A 123 -13.57 -10.10 0.38
CA PHE A 123 -13.44 -11.24 1.31
C PHE A 123 -12.46 -11.00 2.46
N LEU A 124 -11.72 -9.88 2.40
CA LEU A 124 -10.67 -9.46 3.33
C LEU A 124 -10.72 -7.95 3.49
N GLY A 125 -10.19 -7.45 4.61
CA GLY A 125 -10.19 -6.04 4.97
C GLY A 125 -11.14 -5.70 6.11
N HIS A 126 -11.82 -6.68 6.71
CA HIS A 126 -12.69 -6.39 7.84
C HIS A 126 -11.87 -5.96 9.07
N ALA A 127 -12.46 -5.08 9.90
CA ALA A 127 -11.76 -4.49 11.05
C ALA A 127 -11.39 -5.49 12.16
N ASP A 128 -12.06 -6.65 12.20
CA ASP A 128 -11.79 -7.75 13.12
C ASP A 128 -10.65 -8.68 12.68
N GLU A 129 -10.10 -8.49 11.48
CA GLU A 129 -8.94 -9.21 10.98
C GLU A 129 -7.65 -8.60 11.56
N ARG A 130 -7.22 -9.07 12.72
CA ARG A 130 -6.13 -8.42 13.50
C ARG A 130 -4.79 -9.13 13.45
N GLY A 131 -4.64 -10.12 12.58
CA GLY A 131 -3.47 -11.00 12.53
C GLY A 131 -3.72 -12.32 13.25
N GLU A 132 -2.73 -13.18 13.30
CA GLU A 132 -2.82 -14.48 13.97
C GLU A 132 -1.47 -14.85 14.61
N GLY A 133 -1.50 -15.48 15.79
CA GLY A 133 -0.28 -15.95 16.46
C GLY A 133 0.66 -14.80 16.82
N GLU A 134 1.91 -14.85 16.36
CA GLU A 134 2.90 -13.78 16.58
C GLU A 134 2.52 -12.47 15.85
N GLY A 135 1.65 -12.54 14.85
CA GLY A 135 1.13 -11.38 14.11
C GLY A 135 -0.09 -10.71 14.76
N GLU A 136 -0.63 -11.27 15.84
CA GLU A 136 -1.81 -10.71 16.51
C GLU A 136 -1.56 -9.26 16.97
N GLY A 137 -2.41 -8.34 16.50
CA GLY A 137 -2.32 -6.91 16.74
C GLY A 137 -1.39 -6.14 15.78
N PHE A 138 -0.73 -6.82 14.83
CA PHE A 138 0.15 -6.19 13.83
C PHE A 138 -0.50 -6.03 12.45
N ASN A 139 -1.70 -6.56 12.25
CA ASN A 139 -2.56 -6.18 11.13
C ASN A 139 -3.70 -5.27 11.62
N VAL A 140 -3.92 -4.14 10.96
CA VAL A 140 -4.99 -3.21 11.31
C VAL A 140 -5.65 -2.68 10.05
N ASN A 141 -6.95 -2.94 9.91
CA ASN A 141 -7.77 -2.47 8.81
C ASN A 141 -8.68 -1.32 9.25
N TYR A 142 -8.81 -0.32 8.38
CA TYR A 142 -9.68 0.83 8.54
C TYR A 142 -10.69 0.85 7.37
N PRO A 143 -11.68 -0.07 7.36
CA PRO A 143 -12.74 -0.05 6.36
C PRO A 143 -13.61 1.19 6.55
N MET A 144 -13.84 1.94 5.48
CA MET A 144 -14.59 3.19 5.50
C MET A 144 -15.72 3.15 4.48
N PRO A 145 -16.90 3.73 4.79
CA PRO A 145 -18.03 3.74 3.89
C PRO A 145 -17.76 4.58 2.64
N PHE A 146 -18.56 4.34 1.60
CA PHE A 146 -18.61 5.19 0.42
C PHE A 146 -18.92 6.65 0.80
N GLY A 147 -18.32 7.58 0.07
CA GLY A 147 -18.49 9.01 0.31
C GLY A 147 -17.62 9.58 1.42
N THR A 148 -16.77 8.78 2.07
CA THR A 148 -15.79 9.27 3.05
C THR A 148 -14.94 10.38 2.44
N ASP A 149 -14.94 11.54 3.10
CA ASP A 149 -14.18 12.72 2.73
C ASP A 149 -12.87 12.83 3.52
N TRP A 150 -12.18 13.95 3.37
CA TRP A 150 -10.90 14.21 4.04
C TRP A 150 -10.98 14.04 5.56
N ASP A 151 -12.03 14.52 6.22
CA ASP A 151 -12.08 14.54 7.68
C ASP A 151 -12.22 13.11 8.23
N GLY A 152 -13.08 12.29 7.61
CA GLY A 152 -13.20 10.86 7.95
C GLY A 152 -11.92 10.07 7.62
N TRP A 153 -11.37 10.27 6.43
CA TRP A 153 -10.18 9.53 5.98
C TRP A 153 -8.93 9.90 6.79
N SER A 154 -8.72 11.18 7.07
CA SER A 154 -7.55 11.66 7.81
C SER A 154 -7.58 11.24 9.28
N ALA A 155 -8.75 11.05 9.89
CA ALA A 155 -8.86 10.47 11.22
C ALA A 155 -8.28 9.04 11.28
N SER A 156 -8.56 8.21 10.27
CA SER A 156 -7.96 6.88 10.13
C SER A 156 -6.44 6.96 9.94
N LEU A 157 -5.96 7.92 9.14
CA LEU A 157 -4.51 8.13 8.94
C LEU A 157 -3.81 8.53 10.24
N GLU A 158 -4.44 9.39 11.05
CA GLU A 158 -3.89 9.80 12.35
C GLU A 158 -3.77 8.62 13.31
N ASP A 159 -4.81 7.78 13.42
CA ASP A 159 -4.75 6.59 14.27
C ASP A 159 -3.71 5.57 13.77
N ALA A 160 -3.64 5.33 12.45
CA ALA A 160 -2.64 4.47 11.83
C ALA A 160 -1.21 4.97 12.13
N CYS A 161 -0.96 6.27 11.97
CA CYS A 161 0.32 6.86 12.33
C CYS A 161 0.63 6.77 13.84
N GLY A 162 -0.39 6.82 14.70
CA GLY A 162 -0.24 6.59 16.14
C GLY A 162 0.21 5.15 16.43
N LYS A 163 -0.41 4.16 15.78
CA LYS A 163 -0.02 2.74 15.89
C LYS A 163 1.36 2.47 15.33
N LEU A 164 1.73 3.11 14.23
CA LEU A 164 3.06 3.06 13.64
C LEU A 164 4.10 3.62 14.62
N THR A 165 3.82 4.77 15.25
CA THR A 165 4.70 5.36 16.26
C THR A 165 4.90 4.43 17.45
N ALA A 166 3.82 3.79 17.94
CA ALA A 166 3.89 2.82 19.03
C ALA A 166 4.67 1.55 18.65
N TYR A 167 4.54 1.11 17.39
CA TYR A 167 5.31 -0.02 16.86
C TYR A 167 6.78 0.31 16.68
N ALA A 168 7.13 1.58 16.43
CA ALA A 168 8.49 2.09 16.27
C ALA A 168 9.32 1.27 15.24
N PRO A 169 8.87 1.22 13.97
CA PRO A 169 9.60 0.55 12.90
C PRO A 169 10.90 1.28 12.57
N ASP A 170 11.85 0.56 11.98
CA ASP A 170 13.09 1.15 11.48
C ASP A 170 12.90 1.85 10.12
N VAL A 171 11.87 1.43 9.36
CA VAL A 171 11.51 1.98 8.04
C VAL A 171 10.00 1.82 7.80
N VAL A 172 9.43 2.80 7.10
CA VAL A 172 8.04 2.79 6.64
C VAL A 172 7.99 2.58 5.14
N ILE A 173 7.15 1.66 4.69
CA ILE A 173 6.78 1.50 3.29
C ILE A 173 5.36 2.02 3.15
N VAL A 174 5.13 2.90 2.18
CA VAL A 174 3.82 3.44 1.88
C VAL A 174 3.37 2.85 0.56
N SER A 175 2.38 1.97 0.59
CA SER A 175 1.64 1.55 -0.61
C SER A 175 0.75 2.72 -1.01
N LEU A 176 1.19 3.47 -2.02
CA LEU A 176 0.62 4.74 -2.43
C LEU A 176 -0.33 4.53 -3.61
N GLY A 177 -1.61 4.40 -3.30
CA GLY A 177 -2.69 4.62 -4.27
C GLY A 177 -3.21 6.05 -4.21
N VAL A 178 -3.62 6.59 -5.36
CA VAL A 178 -4.30 7.90 -5.46
C VAL A 178 -5.69 7.79 -6.07
N ASP A 179 -6.23 6.58 -6.07
CA ASP A 179 -7.62 6.29 -6.42
C ASP A 179 -8.60 6.69 -5.31
N THR A 180 -8.14 7.10 -4.12
CA THR A 180 -8.99 7.76 -3.11
C THR A 180 -9.57 9.11 -3.55
N PHE A 181 -9.17 9.61 -4.74
CA PHE A 181 -9.59 10.87 -5.34
C PHE A 181 -11.08 10.91 -5.69
N GLU A 182 -11.74 12.05 -5.45
CA GLU A 182 -13.19 12.23 -5.63
C GLU A 182 -13.72 11.96 -7.03
N LYS A 183 -12.84 12.01 -8.05
CA LYS A 183 -13.16 11.74 -9.46
C LYS A 183 -12.52 10.47 -10.00
N ASP A 184 -11.91 9.64 -9.15
CA ASP A 184 -11.41 8.35 -9.62
C ASP A 184 -12.59 7.49 -10.11
N PRO A 185 -12.47 6.85 -11.29
CA PRO A 185 -13.59 6.12 -11.88
C PRO A 185 -13.97 4.84 -11.14
N ILE A 186 -13.11 4.32 -10.26
CA ILE A 186 -13.33 3.03 -9.58
C ILE A 186 -13.36 3.14 -8.05
N SER A 187 -13.43 4.36 -7.51
CA SER A 187 -13.55 4.57 -6.07
C SER A 187 -14.74 5.43 -5.69
N GLN A 188 -15.07 5.43 -4.40
CA GLN A 188 -16.18 6.20 -3.86
C GLN A 188 -15.77 7.19 -2.76
N PHE A 189 -14.48 7.33 -2.46
CA PHE A 189 -13.99 8.38 -1.56
C PHE A 189 -14.08 9.77 -2.20
N LYS A 190 -13.85 10.81 -1.38
CA LYS A 190 -14.04 12.22 -1.75
C LYS A 190 -12.81 13.07 -1.44
N LEU A 191 -11.61 12.50 -1.47
CA LEU A 191 -10.37 13.28 -1.34
C LEU A 191 -10.17 14.16 -2.56
N LYS A 192 -9.67 15.37 -2.33
CA LYS A 192 -9.38 16.35 -3.37
C LYS A 192 -7.88 16.45 -3.60
N SER A 193 -7.46 17.00 -4.74
CA SER A 193 -6.02 17.18 -5.03
C SER A 193 -5.29 17.99 -3.95
N VAL A 194 -5.99 18.90 -3.27
CA VAL A 194 -5.45 19.71 -2.15
C VAL A 194 -5.18 18.90 -0.87
N ASP A 195 -5.68 17.67 -0.79
CA ASP A 195 -5.55 16.80 0.38
C ASP A 195 -4.28 15.93 0.33
N TYR A 196 -3.85 15.52 -0.86
CA TYR A 196 -2.66 14.67 -1.03
C TYR A 196 -1.37 15.24 -0.40
N PRO A 197 -1.05 16.55 -0.52
CA PRO A 197 0.09 17.11 0.19
C PRO A 197 -0.03 17.05 1.72
N LYS A 198 -1.25 17.00 2.26
CA LYS A 198 -1.46 16.83 3.70
C LYS A 198 -1.10 15.41 4.14
N ILE A 199 -1.38 14.39 3.31
CA ILE A 199 -0.97 13.00 3.54
C ILE A 199 0.55 12.92 3.65
N GLY A 200 1.26 13.46 2.65
CA GLY A 200 2.71 13.50 2.62
C GLY A 200 3.31 14.18 3.85
N ARG A 201 2.83 15.38 4.20
CA ARG A 201 3.25 16.11 5.41
C ARG A 201 3.03 15.30 6.67
N ARG A 202 1.91 14.57 6.75
CA ARG A 202 1.60 13.78 7.93
C ARG A 202 2.54 12.60 8.12
N ILE A 203 2.86 11.89 7.03
CA ILE A 203 3.82 10.78 7.06
C ILE A 203 5.23 11.32 7.34
N ALA A 204 5.61 12.45 6.77
CA ALA A 204 6.90 13.10 7.03
C ALA A 204 7.16 13.41 8.52
N ARG A 205 6.11 13.77 9.28
CA ARG A 205 6.19 14.05 10.72
C ARG A 205 6.54 12.83 11.57
N LEU A 206 6.43 11.61 11.03
CA LEU A 206 6.92 10.41 11.71
C LEU A 206 8.45 10.45 11.88
N GLY A 207 9.17 11.18 11.03
CA GLY A 207 10.62 11.32 11.11
C GLY A 207 11.40 10.04 10.79
N LEU A 208 10.79 9.12 10.04
CA LEU A 208 11.34 7.81 9.71
C LEU A 208 11.79 7.72 8.24
N PRO A 209 12.79 6.89 7.91
CA PRO A 209 13.06 6.50 6.53
C PRO A 209 11.79 5.95 5.88
N THR A 210 11.43 6.47 4.72
CA THR A 210 10.14 6.16 4.08
C THR A 210 10.33 5.79 2.62
N LEU A 211 9.76 4.67 2.18
CA LEU A 211 9.72 4.28 0.77
C LEU A 211 8.28 4.36 0.27
N PHE A 212 8.01 5.17 -0.75
CA PHE A 212 6.72 5.17 -1.43
C PHE A 212 6.76 4.16 -2.58
N VAL A 213 5.75 3.29 -2.66
CA VAL A 213 5.57 2.29 -3.71
C VAL A 213 4.24 2.57 -4.39
N MET A 214 4.26 2.87 -5.69
CA MET A 214 3.04 3.19 -6.42
C MET A 214 2.12 1.95 -6.52
N GLU A 215 0.84 2.14 -6.18
CA GLU A 215 -0.24 1.16 -6.34
C GLU A 215 -1.28 1.67 -7.36
N GLY A 216 -2.53 1.93 -6.95
CA GLY A 216 -3.65 2.37 -7.77
C GLY A 216 -3.73 3.87 -8.05
N GLY A 217 -4.73 4.26 -8.84
CA GLY A 217 -4.95 5.61 -9.34
C GLY A 217 -5.29 5.60 -10.83
N TYR A 218 -6.52 5.99 -11.17
CA TYR A 218 -7.09 5.77 -12.50
C TYR A 218 -7.72 7.03 -13.11
N ALA A 219 -7.86 8.11 -12.33
CA ALA A 219 -8.08 9.46 -12.85
C ALA A 219 -6.80 9.97 -13.57
N VAL A 220 -6.59 9.57 -14.83
CA VAL A 220 -5.33 9.79 -15.57
C VAL A 220 -4.92 11.28 -15.67
N GLU A 221 -5.86 12.21 -15.75
CA GLU A 221 -5.55 13.64 -15.81
C GLU A 221 -4.96 14.15 -14.49
N GLU A 222 -5.44 13.64 -13.35
CA GLU A 222 -5.04 14.08 -12.01
C GLU A 222 -4.05 13.15 -11.30
N ILE A 223 -3.80 11.93 -11.80
CA ILE A 223 -2.94 10.93 -11.14
C ILE A 223 -1.55 11.47 -10.81
N GLY A 224 -0.93 12.18 -11.75
CA GLY A 224 0.39 12.79 -11.55
C GLY A 224 0.36 13.91 -10.52
N ILE A 225 -0.69 14.74 -10.54
CA ILE A 225 -0.88 15.85 -9.59
C ILE A 225 -1.04 15.30 -8.17
N ASN A 226 -1.87 14.28 -8.01
CA ASN A 226 -2.19 13.69 -6.71
C ASN A 226 -0.97 12.93 -6.14
N ALA A 227 -0.34 12.07 -6.93
CA ALA A 227 0.82 11.29 -6.48
C ALA A 227 2.01 12.19 -6.14
N VAL A 228 2.37 13.12 -7.05
CA VAL A 228 3.44 14.10 -6.77
C VAL A 228 3.04 15.03 -5.62
N GLY A 229 1.75 15.34 -5.44
CA GLY A 229 1.24 16.09 -4.31
C GLY A 229 1.59 15.44 -2.97
N VAL A 230 1.48 14.12 -2.84
CA VAL A 230 1.95 13.39 -1.64
C VAL A 230 3.46 13.58 -1.45
N LEU A 231 4.25 13.40 -2.52
CA LEU A 231 5.71 13.49 -2.45
C LEU A 231 6.19 14.89 -2.08
N THR A 232 5.62 15.94 -2.67
CA THR A 232 5.97 17.33 -2.33
C THR A 232 5.54 17.67 -0.91
N GLY A 233 4.35 17.23 -0.49
CA GLY A 233 3.93 17.34 0.90
C GLY A 233 4.91 16.68 1.87
N PHE A 234 5.51 15.53 1.50
CA PHE A 234 6.49 14.84 2.34
C PHE A 234 7.84 15.58 2.45
N GLU A 235 8.21 16.37 1.43
CA GLU A 235 9.43 17.18 1.40
C GLU A 235 9.26 18.56 2.08
N ASP A 236 8.09 19.19 1.98
CA ASP A 236 7.88 20.61 2.29
C ASP A 236 7.83 20.99 3.80
N ARG A 237 7.81 20.02 4.72
CA ARG A 237 7.70 20.19 6.20
C ARG A 237 6.51 21.04 6.69
#